data_AF-A0A7S3HV64-F1
#
_entry.id   AF-A0A7S3HV64-F1
#
_cell.length_a   1.000
_cell.length_b   1.000
_cell.length_c   1.000
_cell.angle_alpha   90.00
_cell.angle_beta   90.00
_cell.angle_gamma   90.00
#
_symmetry.space_group_name_H-M   'P 1'
#
loop_
_entity.id
_entity.type
_entity.pdbx_description
1 polymer ?
#
loop_
_entity_poly.entity_id
_entity_poly.type
_entity_poly.pdbx_seq_one_letter_code
_entity_poly.pdbx_strand_id
1 'polypeptide(L)'
;CPTATQLVVDVYDKSALGDVEKGLMISDIGMTPSNDGTVIRLNVPQLTKERRFELAKTARSIGEDGKTALRNVRRGAIDKIKKAVKTNGVSEDESKDMESKVDK
;
A
#
# COMPACT_ATOMS: atom_id res chain seq x y z
N CYS A 1 11.44 -4.90 24.90
CA CYS A 1 11.67 -4.36 23.54
C CYS A 1 11.58 -5.52 22.55
N PRO A 2 10.64 -5.51 21.61
CA PRO A 2 10.59 -6.51 20.55
C PRO A 2 11.85 -6.41 19.67
N THR A 3 12.47 -7.54 19.37
CA THR A 3 13.62 -7.62 18.46
C THR A 3 13.14 -7.40 17.02
N ALA A 4 13.95 -6.79 16.15
CA ALA A 4 13.57 -6.47 14.76
C ALA A 4 13.12 -7.69 13.90
N THR A 5 13.33 -8.91 14.40
CA THR A 5 12.93 -10.18 13.78
C THR A 5 11.68 -10.80 14.40
N GLN A 6 10.99 -10.11 15.31
CA GLN A 6 9.85 -10.65 16.03
C GLN A 6 8.69 -9.65 16.06
N LEU A 7 7.54 -10.10 15.58
CA LEU A 7 6.28 -9.39 15.69
C LEU A 7 5.51 -9.97 16.87
N VAL A 8 5.02 -9.10 17.75
CA VAL A 8 4.21 -9.47 18.92
C VAL A 8 2.81 -8.93 18.69
N VAL A 9 1.82 -9.82 18.81
CA VAL A 9 0.40 -9.51 18.71
C VAL A 9 -0.20 -9.70 20.11
N ASP A 10 -0.52 -8.57 20.74
CA ASP A 10 -1.20 -8.56 22.02
C ASP A 10 -2.71 -8.62 21.79
N VAL A 11 -3.34 -9.70 22.25
CA VAL A 11 -4.79 -9.90 22.12
C VAL A 11 -5.47 -9.38 23.37
N TYR A 12 -6.30 -8.34 23.23
CA TYR A 12 -7.04 -7.74 24.34
C TYR A 12 -8.01 -8.74 25.01
N ASP A 13 -8.67 -9.56 24.20
CA ASP A 13 -9.56 -10.62 24.68
C ASP A 13 -8.88 -11.99 24.59
N LYS A 14 -8.56 -12.57 25.75
CA LYS A 14 -7.89 -13.87 25.85
C LYS A 14 -8.74 -15.02 25.29
N SER A 15 -10.07 -14.87 25.24
CA SER A 15 -10.95 -15.91 24.67
C SER A 15 -10.85 -15.99 23.14
N ALA A 16 -10.52 -14.87 22.49
CA ALA A 16 -10.33 -14.80 21.04
C ALA A 16 -8.95 -15.27 20.58
N LEU A 17 -8.05 -15.62 21.51
CA LEU A 17 -6.65 -15.92 21.20
C LEU A 17 -6.52 -17.13 20.25
N GLY A 18 -7.36 -18.16 20.43
CA GLY A 18 -7.40 -19.32 19.53
C GLY A 18 -7.93 -19.00 18.14
N ASP A 19 -8.87 -18.06 18.01
CA ASP A 19 -9.41 -17.64 16.71
C ASP A 19 -8.41 -16.77 15.94
N VAL A 20 -7.69 -15.90 16.66
CA VAL A 20 -6.58 -15.10 16.08
C VAL A 20 -5.45 -16.02 15.61
N GLU A 21 -5.08 -17.05 16.38
CA GLU A 21 -4.06 -18.03 15.98
C GLU A 21 -4.46 -18.77 14.70
N LYS A 22 -5.71 -19.24 14.61
CA LYS A 22 -6.25 -19.88 13.40
C LYS A 22 -6.28 -18.91 12.21
N GLY A 23 -6.72 -17.67 12.42
CA GLY A 23 -6.74 -16.64 11.38
C GLY A 23 -5.35 -16.37 10.81
N LEU A 24 -4.33 -16.32 11.67
CA LEU A 24 -2.94 -16.15 11.25
C LEU A 24 -2.42 -17.35 10.46
N MET A 25 -2.78 -18.59 10.85
CA MET A 25 -2.42 -19.79 10.07
C MET A 25 -3.10 -19.84 8.70
N ILE A 26 -4.37 -19.43 8.61
CA ILE A 26 -5.13 -19.40 7.34
C ILE A 26 -4.62 -18.29 6.41
N SER A 27 -4.10 -17.19 6.95
CA SER A 27 -3.63 -16.03 6.17
C SER A 27 -2.39 -16.31 5.31
N ASP A 28 -1.86 -17.54 5.33
CA ASP A 28 -0.72 -18.02 4.54
C ASP A 28 0.47 -17.05 4.55
N ILE A 29 0.72 -16.45 5.72
CA ILE A 29 1.82 -15.51 5.95
C ILE A 29 3.20 -16.19 5.94
N GLY A 30 3.25 -17.52 5.75
CA GLY A 30 4.49 -18.30 5.71
C GLY A 30 5.25 -18.33 7.04
N MET A 31 4.57 -18.03 8.15
CA MET A 31 5.15 -17.91 9.48
C MET A 31 4.32 -18.71 10.48
N THR A 32 4.99 -19.43 11.38
CA THR A 32 4.32 -20.17 12.45
C THR A 32 4.09 -19.23 13.65
N PRO A 33 2.83 -18.98 14.05
CA PRO A 33 2.55 -18.28 15.30
C PRO A 33 2.97 -19.13 16.50
N SER A 34 3.64 -18.51 17.46
CA SER A 34 3.99 -19.08 18.76
C SER A 34 3.10 -18.43 19.82
N ASN A 35 2.33 -19.25 20.52
CA ASN A 35 1.37 -18.82 21.52
C ASN A 35 1.95 -18.95 22.93
N ASP A 36 1.94 -17.86 23.69
CA ASP A 36 2.41 -17.81 25.09
C ASP A 36 1.28 -17.68 26.13
N GLY A 37 0.03 -17.89 25.72
CA GLY A 37 -1.16 -17.83 26.57
C GLY A 37 -1.69 -16.42 26.84
N THR A 38 -0.88 -15.39 26.63
CA THR A 38 -1.32 -13.98 26.69
C THR A 38 -1.02 -13.20 25.42
N VAL A 39 0.01 -13.61 24.68
CA VAL A 39 0.51 -12.93 23.48
C VAL A 39 0.81 -13.95 22.40
N ILE A 40 0.57 -13.58 21.15
CA ILE A 40 0.94 -14.38 19.98
C ILE A 40 2.20 -13.76 19.38
N ARG A 41 3.21 -14.57 19.11
CA ARG A 41 4.49 -14.13 18.56
C ARG A 41 4.74 -14.74 17.20
N LEU A 42 5.09 -13.90 16.24
CA LEU A 42 5.46 -14.29 14.89
C LEU A 42 6.94 -14.04 14.70
N ASN A 43 7.69 -15.10 14.46
CA ASN A 43 9.12 -15.01 14.19
C ASN A 43 9.33 -14.78 12.69
N VAL A 44 9.97 -13.67 12.34
CA VAL A 44 10.32 -13.32 10.97
C VAL A 44 11.60 -14.04 10.58
N PRO A 45 11.55 -15.00 9.64
CA PRO A 45 12.76 -15.63 9.15
C PRO A 45 13.63 -14.58 8.45
N GLN A 46 14.94 -14.75 8.57
CA GLN A 46 15.88 -13.86 7.89
C GLN A 46 15.68 -13.97 6.38
N LEU A 47 15.40 -12.83 5.74
CA LEU A 47 15.26 -12.76 4.28
C LEU A 47 16.59 -13.14 3.62
N THR A 48 16.57 -14.18 2.78
CA THR A 48 17.71 -14.55 1.92
C THR A 48 17.99 -13.45 0.89
N LYS A 49 19.21 -13.43 0.32
CA LYS A 49 19.59 -12.44 -0.70
C LYS A 49 18.65 -12.47 -1.92
N GLU A 50 18.21 -13.66 -2.32
CA GLU A 50 17.27 -13.87 -3.43
C GLU A 50 15.91 -13.23 -3.17
N ARG A 51 15.30 -13.48 -1.99
CA ARG A 51 14.01 -12.87 -1.63
C ARG A 51 14.09 -11.35 -1.51
N ARG A 52 15.22 -10.79 -1.06
CA ARG A 52 15.43 -9.33 -1.07
C ARG A 52 15.43 -8.75 -2.48
N PHE A 53 16.03 -9.45 -3.45
CA PHE A 53 16.08 -9.00 -4.84
C PHE A 53 14.69 -9.06 -5.49
N GLU A 54 13.92 -10.13 -5.24
CA GLU A 54 12.53 -10.24 -5.68
C GLU A 54 11.67 -9.11 -5.11
N LEU A 55 11.75 -8.86 -3.80
CA LEU A 55 11.02 -7.77 -3.14
C LEU A 55 11.40 -6.40 -3.72
N ALA A 56 12.69 -6.16 -3.99
CA ALA A 56 13.14 -4.92 -4.61
C ALA A 56 12.58 -4.74 -6.03
N LYS A 57 12.48 -5.82 -6.81
CA LYS A 57 11.87 -5.80 -8.15
C LYS A 57 10.37 -5.50 -8.07
N THR A 58 9.66 -6.12 -7.14
CA THR A 58 8.24 -5.87 -6.91
C THR A 58 7.99 -4.44 -6.45
N ALA A 59 8.78 -3.93 -5.50
CA ALA A 59 8.68 -2.55 -5.04
C ALA A 59 8.92 -1.54 -6.18
N ARG A 60 9.89 -1.83 -7.05
CA ARG A 60 10.14 -1.01 -8.25
C ARG A 60 8.97 -1.02 -9.22
N SER A 61 8.35 -2.18 -9.46
CA SER A 61 7.15 -2.30 -10.30
C SER A 61 6.01 -1.43 -9.76
N ILE A 62 5.69 -1.59 -8.47
CA ILE A 62 4.63 -0.81 -7.80
C ILE A 62 4.92 0.70 -7.90
N GLY A 63 6.19 1.10 -7.75
CA GLY A 63 6.59 2.51 -7.91
C GLY A 63 6.36 3.07 -9.32
N GLU A 64 6.67 2.30 -10.36
CA GLU A 64 6.44 2.72 -11.75
C GLU A 64 4.96 2.70 -12.14
N ASP A 65 4.19 1.74 -11.62
CA ASP A 65 2.73 1.70 -11.78
C ASP A 65 2.08 2.92 -11.13
N GLY A 66 2.53 3.30 -9.92
CA GLY A 66 2.09 4.51 -9.24
C GLY A 66 2.39 5.79 -10.02
N LYS A 67 3.60 5.92 -10.58
CA LYS A 67 3.95 7.05 -11.46
C LYS A 67 3.09 7.08 -12.73
N THR A 68 2.80 5.92 -13.30
CA THR A 68 1.97 5.81 -14.50
C THR A 68 0.52 6.18 -14.19
N ALA A 69 -0.02 5.74 -13.05
CA ALA A 69 -1.33 6.13 -12.56
C ALA A 69 -1.41 7.66 -12.36
N LEU A 70 -0.40 8.27 -11.74
CA LEU A 70 -0.34 9.73 -11.56
C LEU A 70 -0.37 10.47 -12.91
N ARG A 71 0.41 10.00 -13.91
CA ARG A 71 0.40 10.57 -15.27
C ARG A 71 -0.96 10.41 -15.95
N ASN A 72 -1.63 9.28 -15.76
CA ASN A 72 -2.95 9.03 -16.31
C ASN A 72 -4.02 9.93 -15.69
N VAL A 73 -3.98 10.12 -14.36
CA VAL A 73 -4.87 11.06 -13.66
C VAL A 73 -4.65 12.49 -14.16
N ARG A 74 -3.38 12.91 -14.33
CA ARG A 74 -3.04 14.24 -14.86
C ARG A 74 -3.58 14.46 -16.28
N ARG A 75 -3.38 13.48 -17.18
CA ARG A 75 -3.96 13.52 -18.54
C ARG A 75 -5.48 13.59 -18.50
N GLY A 76 -6.12 12.78 -17.66
CA GLY A 76 -7.58 12.79 -17.49
C GLY A 76 -8.11 14.11 -16.95
N ALA A 77 -7.37 14.78 -16.05
CA ALA A 77 -7.72 16.10 -15.55
C ALA A 77 -7.59 17.18 -16.66
N ILE A 78 -6.52 17.16 -17.44
CA ILE A 78 -6.33 18.06 -18.60
C ILE A 78 -7.43 17.86 -19.65
N ASP A 79 -7.77 16.61 -19.97
CA ASP A 79 -8.83 16.31 -20.94
C ASP A 79 -10.21 16.77 -20.44
N LYS A 80 -10.48 16.70 -19.13
CA LYS A 80 -11.70 17.25 -18.53
C LYS A 80 -11.74 18.77 -18.62
N ILE A 81 -10.63 19.46 -18.37
CA ILE A 81 -10.55 20.92 -18.50
C ILE A 81 -10.81 21.34 -19.95
N LYS A 82 -10.18 20.69 -20.94
CA LYS A 82 -10.41 20.95 -22.37
C LYS A 82 -11.84 20.71 -22.80
N LYS A 83 -12.51 19.70 -22.25
CA LYS A 83 -13.95 19.48 -22.48
C LYS A 83 -14.81 20.57 -21.83
N ALA A 84 -14.47 21.01 -20.62
CA ALA A 84 -15.19 22.08 -19.93
C ALA A 84 -15.11 23.41 -20.71
N VAL A 85 -13.97 23.75 -21.31
CA VAL A 85 -13.81 24.92 -22.18
C VAL A 85 -14.76 24.88 -23.37
N LYS A 86 -14.87 23.72 -24.04
CA LYS A 86 -15.75 23.56 -25.21
C LYS A 86 -17.23 23.54 -24.87
N THR A 87 -17.60 23.02 -23.70
CA THR A 87 -19.01 22.73 -23.36
C THR A 87 -19.64 23.81 -22.47
N ASN A 88 -18.86 24.42 -21.58
CA ASN A 88 -19.34 25.40 -20.60
C ASN A 88 -18.89 26.84 -20.92
N GLY A 89 -18.17 27.07 -22.03
CA GLY A 89 -17.73 28.41 -22.43
C GLY A 89 -16.70 29.03 -21.48
N VAL A 90 -15.91 28.20 -20.80
CA VAL A 90 -14.83 28.65 -19.89
C VAL A 90 -13.79 29.43 -20.70
N SER A 91 -13.36 30.60 -20.18
CA SER A 91 -12.37 31.48 -20.81
C SER A 91 -11.01 30.78 -20.99
N GLU A 92 -10.26 31.12 -22.05
CA GLU A 92 -8.89 30.62 -22.27
C GLU A 92 -7.96 30.89 -21.07
N ASP A 93 -8.18 31.98 -20.35
CA ASP A 93 -7.40 32.35 -19.18
C ASP A 93 -7.68 31.41 -17.99
N GLU A 94 -8.95 31.11 -17.72
CA GLU A 94 -9.35 30.17 -16.66
C GLU A 94 -8.87 28.74 -16.98
N SER A 95 -8.84 28.36 -18.26
CA SER A 95 -8.29 27.07 -18.69
C SER A 95 -6.79 26.96 -18.42
N LYS A 96 -6.01 28.01 -18.72
CA LYS A 96 -4.55 28.03 -18.47
C LYS A 96 -4.23 27.98 -16.98
N ASP A 97 -5.02 28.66 -16.15
CA ASP A 97 -4.87 28.61 -14.69
C ASP A 97 -5.19 27.22 -14.11
N MET A 98 -6.22 26.56 -14.64
CA MET A 98 -6.60 25.20 -14.25
C MET A 98 -5.56 24.16 -14.69
N GLU A 99 -5.00 24.29 -15.91
CA GLU A 99 -3.89 23.46 -16.37
C GLU A 99 -2.63 23.68 -15.51
N SER A 100 -2.29 24.94 -15.19
CA SER A 100 -1.16 25.27 -14.31
C SER A 100 -1.30 24.69 -12.89
N LYS A 101 -2.53 24.61 -12.37
CA LYS A 101 -2.82 23.97 -11.08
C LYS A 101 -2.71 22.44 -11.12
N VAL A 102 -2.96 21.82 -12.26
CA VAL A 102 -2.88 20.35 -12.45
C VAL A 102 -1.45 19.88 -12.68
N ASP A 103 -0.58 20.75 -13.21
CA ASP A 103 0.83 20.47 -13.46
C ASP A 103 1.77 20.80 -12.28
N LYS A 104 1.26 21.40 -11.20
CA LYS A 104 1.98 21.58 -9.92
C LYS A 104 1.88 20.37 -9.02
#